data_AF-A0A0G3UJY9-F1
#
_entry.id   AF-A0A0G3UJY9-F1
#
_cell.length_a   1.000
_cell.length_b   1.000
_cell.length_c   1.000
_cell.angle_alpha   90.00
_cell.angle_beta   90.00
_cell.angle_gamma   90.00
#
_symmetry.space_group_name_H-M   'P 1'
#
loop_
_entity.id
_entity.type
_entity.pdbx_description
1 polymer ?
#
loop_
_entity_poly.entity_id
_entity_poly.type
_entity_poly.pdbx_seq_one_letter_code
_entity_poly.pdbx_strand_id
1 'polypeptide(L)'
;MSMSIARRQLLVFSAACLVISSYLLVSLFYTLPSNALSSRHSKGARQYFNTITPQVWAFFTKNPEGIQIGFYKLDDGKRKNLLRTPQGNPSNLFGLERTQRAQGPEIAYVEAAVANWVECSGILERCLAEAAKTPAAKVENRSPVQTVCGDSFITQETVVPWSYRDLVKYDRRTTKIAHLDVACP
;
A
#
# COMPACT_ATOMS: atom_id res chain seq x y z
N MET A 1 30.53 -43.10 35.33
CA MET A 1 31.02 -41.71 35.19
C MET A 1 30.53 -41.01 33.91
N SER A 2 30.40 -41.70 32.77
CA SER A 2 29.90 -41.12 31.49
C SER A 2 28.47 -40.54 31.54
N MET A 3 27.52 -41.21 32.24
CA MET A 3 26.11 -40.75 32.31
C MET A 3 25.89 -39.42 33.04
N SER A 4 26.71 -39.04 34.04
CA SER A 4 26.53 -37.76 34.74
C SER A 4 27.05 -36.58 33.92
N ILE A 5 28.11 -36.81 33.13
CA ILE A 5 28.66 -35.83 32.18
C ILE A 5 27.62 -35.53 31.09
N ALA A 6 26.98 -36.56 30.53
CA ALA A 6 25.92 -36.40 29.55
C ALA A 6 24.68 -35.67 30.10
N ARG A 7 24.26 -35.96 31.35
CA ARG A 7 23.16 -35.23 32.01
C ARG A 7 23.49 -33.75 32.25
N ARG A 8 24.71 -33.46 32.70
CA ARG A 8 25.15 -32.07 32.91
C ARG A 8 25.19 -31.29 31.60
N GLN A 9 25.68 -31.90 30.52
CA GLN A 9 25.69 -31.30 29.19
C GLN A 9 24.27 -31.03 28.67
N LEU A 10 23.35 -31.98 28.85
CA LEU A 10 21.95 -31.81 28.46
C LEU A 10 21.25 -30.71 29.26
N LEU A 11 21.51 -30.60 30.55
CA LEU A 11 20.98 -29.51 31.39
C LEU A 11 21.49 -28.15 30.94
N VAL A 12 22.79 -28.03 30.67
CA VAL A 12 23.39 -26.78 30.17
C VAL A 12 22.82 -26.41 28.81
N PHE A 13 22.71 -27.37 27.90
CA PHE A 13 22.12 -27.14 26.57
C PHE A 13 20.65 -26.70 26.67
N SER A 14 19.85 -27.40 27.50
CA SER A 14 18.43 -27.07 27.69
C SER A 14 18.26 -25.67 28.31
N ALA A 15 19.09 -25.32 29.29
CA ALA A 15 19.10 -23.99 29.89
C ALA A 15 19.47 -22.92 28.86
N ALA A 16 20.51 -23.15 28.04
CA ALA A 16 20.91 -22.24 26.98
C ALA A 16 19.78 -22.04 25.95
N CYS A 17 19.13 -23.13 25.50
CA CYS A 17 17.97 -23.05 24.61
C CYS A 17 16.82 -22.24 25.22
N LEU A 18 16.48 -22.47 26.49
CA LEU A 18 15.42 -21.72 27.16
C LEU A 18 15.75 -20.22 27.25
N VAL A 19 17.00 -19.87 27.58
CA VAL A 19 17.45 -18.48 27.64
C VAL A 19 17.39 -17.82 26.26
N ILE A 20 17.89 -18.50 25.22
CA ILE A 20 17.85 -17.96 23.85
C ILE A 20 16.41 -17.83 23.35
N SER A 21 15.57 -18.85 23.52
CA SER A 21 14.17 -18.82 23.09
C SER A 21 13.37 -17.74 23.81
N SER A 22 13.55 -17.58 25.13
CA SER A 22 12.89 -16.52 25.88
C SER A 22 13.34 -15.13 25.42
N TYR A 23 14.64 -14.93 25.19
CA TYR A 23 15.16 -13.68 24.63
C TYR A 23 14.56 -13.37 23.26
N LEU A 24 14.50 -14.36 22.36
CA LEU A 24 13.93 -14.20 21.02
C LEU A 24 12.42 -13.89 21.06
N LEU A 25 11.66 -14.54 21.95
CA LEU A 25 10.24 -14.28 22.12
C LEU A 25 9.98 -12.87 22.66
N VAL A 26 10.78 -12.42 23.63
CA VAL A 26 10.68 -11.06 24.18
C VAL A 26 11.08 -10.01 23.13
N SER A 27 12.18 -10.25 22.41
CA SER A 27 12.63 -9.42 21.28
C SER A 27 11.53 -9.31 20.22
N LEU A 28 10.95 -10.43 19.79
CA LEU A 28 9.85 -10.47 18.83
C LEU A 28 8.63 -9.68 19.34
N PHE A 29 8.24 -9.87 20.59
CA PHE A 29 7.09 -9.17 21.17
C PHE A 29 7.25 -7.64 21.13
N TYR A 30 8.43 -7.11 21.49
CA TYR A 30 8.66 -5.65 21.50
C TYR A 30 8.88 -5.04 20.11
N THR A 31 9.42 -5.81 19.16
CA THR A 31 9.69 -5.35 17.79
C THR A 31 8.45 -5.36 16.89
N LEU A 32 7.47 -6.23 17.17
CA LEU A 32 6.19 -6.26 16.45
C LEU A 32 5.42 -4.91 16.56
N PRO A 33 4.78 -4.42 15.48
CA PRO A 33 4.01 -3.17 15.50
C PRO A 33 2.78 -3.28 16.40
N SER A 34 2.28 -2.20 17.00
CA SER A 34 1.03 -2.26 17.80
C SER A 34 -0.15 -2.84 17.01
N ASN A 35 -1.00 -3.62 17.67
CA ASN A 35 -2.20 -4.19 17.05
C ASN A 35 -3.41 -4.07 17.99
N ALA A 36 -4.58 -4.50 17.50
CA ALA A 36 -5.85 -4.40 18.23
C ALA A 36 -5.85 -5.10 19.61
N LEU A 37 -4.97 -6.09 19.83
CA LEU A 37 -4.91 -6.87 21.06
C LEU A 37 -3.89 -6.32 22.08
N SER A 38 -2.92 -5.53 21.64
CA SER A 38 -1.89 -5.00 22.56
C SER A 38 -1.18 -3.75 22.00
N SER A 39 -1.08 -2.75 22.86
CA SER A 39 -0.20 -1.60 22.64
C SER A 39 1.24 -2.01 23.01
N ARG A 40 2.15 -2.01 22.03
CA ARG A 40 3.58 -2.28 22.25
C ARG A 40 4.39 -1.00 22.48
N HIS A 41 3.72 0.07 22.91
CA HIS A 41 4.34 1.36 23.20
C HIS A 41 5.02 1.32 24.57
N SER A 42 6.24 0.81 24.64
CA SER A 42 7.07 0.81 25.84
C SER A 42 7.97 2.05 25.88
N LYS A 43 8.18 2.64 27.06
CA LYS A 43 9.21 3.67 27.27
C LYS A 43 10.63 3.04 27.19
N GLY A 44 11.17 2.90 25.99
CA GLY A 44 12.57 2.52 25.74
C GLY A 44 12.83 1.06 25.36
N ALA A 45 12.06 0.07 25.85
CA ALA A 45 12.33 -1.34 25.53
C ALA A 45 12.24 -1.65 24.02
N ARG A 46 11.20 -1.12 23.35
CA ARG A 46 11.07 -1.18 21.88
C ARG A 46 12.27 -0.56 21.16
N GLN A 47 12.77 0.58 21.64
CA GLN A 47 13.93 1.23 21.04
C GLN A 47 15.20 0.37 21.23
N TYR A 48 15.43 -0.15 22.43
CA TYR A 48 16.55 -1.05 22.73
C TYR A 48 16.55 -2.29 21.83
N PHE A 49 15.41 -3.00 21.74
CA PHE A 49 15.32 -4.21 20.90
C PHE A 49 15.44 -3.89 19.40
N ASN A 50 14.84 -2.79 18.92
CA ASN A 50 15.01 -2.36 17.53
C ASN A 50 16.47 -2.01 17.18
N THR A 51 17.27 -1.52 18.14
CA THR A 51 18.68 -1.20 17.92
C THR A 51 19.57 -2.44 17.93
N ILE A 52 19.38 -3.36 18.88
CA ILE A 52 20.33 -4.45 19.14
C ILE A 52 19.96 -5.73 18.41
N THR A 53 18.66 -6.04 18.29
CA THR A 53 18.15 -7.18 17.54
C THR A 53 17.01 -6.76 16.62
N PRO A 54 17.32 -6.04 15.53
CA PRO A 54 16.31 -5.57 14.60
C PRO A 54 15.58 -6.75 13.94
N GLN A 55 14.44 -7.13 14.51
CA GLN A 55 13.49 -8.08 13.95
C GLN A 55 12.39 -7.31 13.22
N VAL A 56 12.73 -6.44 12.27
CA VAL A 56 11.78 -5.47 11.71
C VAL A 56 10.73 -6.18 10.83
N TRP A 57 9.58 -6.48 11.43
CA TRP A 57 8.36 -6.94 10.76
C TRP A 57 7.44 -5.76 10.47
N ALA A 58 7.98 -4.73 9.81
CA ALA A 58 7.17 -3.58 9.42
C ALA A 58 6.14 -4.06 8.39
N PHE A 59 4.87 -4.11 8.81
CA PHE A 59 3.75 -4.35 7.92
C PHE A 59 3.49 -3.04 7.17
N PHE A 60 4.12 -2.87 6.00
CA PHE A 60 3.97 -1.69 5.14
C PHE A 60 2.62 -1.68 4.40
N THR A 61 1.51 -1.89 5.11
CA THR A 61 0.19 -1.65 4.53
C THR A 61 -0.21 -0.21 4.78
N LYS A 62 -0.33 0.55 3.70
CA LYS A 62 -1.10 1.80 3.66
C LYS A 62 -2.47 1.56 4.30
N ASN A 63 -2.98 2.55 5.03
CA ASN A 63 -4.33 2.48 5.61
C ASN A 63 -5.34 2.08 4.50
N PRO A 64 -6.07 0.95 4.65
CA PRO A 64 -7.01 0.48 3.63
C PRO A 64 -8.20 1.44 3.43
N GLU A 65 -8.52 2.25 4.45
CA GLU A 65 -9.56 3.29 4.39
C GLU A 65 -9.00 4.65 3.95
N GLY A 66 -7.68 4.75 3.79
CA GLY A 66 -7.03 5.95 3.29
C GLY A 66 -7.32 6.21 1.82
N ILE A 67 -6.94 7.40 1.36
CA ILE A 67 -7.11 7.84 -0.03
C ILE A 67 -6.49 6.82 -0.99
N GLN A 68 -7.29 6.33 -1.93
CA GLN A 68 -6.88 5.49 -3.05
C GLN A 68 -6.74 6.35 -4.30
N ILE A 69 -5.80 6.00 -5.17
CA ILE A 69 -5.60 6.69 -6.45
C ILE A 69 -6.26 5.87 -7.55
N GLY A 70 -7.09 6.52 -8.36
CA GLY A 70 -7.63 5.99 -9.60
C GLY A 70 -6.98 6.65 -10.81
N PHE A 71 -6.95 5.94 -11.93
CA PHE A 71 -6.43 6.47 -13.19
C PHE A 71 -7.28 5.97 -14.34
N TYR A 72 -7.85 6.87 -15.12
CA TYR A 72 -8.87 6.57 -16.12
C TYR A 72 -8.62 7.29 -17.43
N LYS A 73 -9.13 6.72 -18.52
CA LYS A 73 -9.30 7.40 -19.81
C LYS A 73 -10.78 7.41 -20.16
N LEU A 74 -11.25 8.46 -20.81
CA LEU A 74 -12.57 8.47 -21.42
C LEU A 74 -12.43 8.04 -22.88
N ASP A 75 -13.18 7.02 -23.27
CA ASP A 75 -13.23 6.47 -24.64
C ASP A 75 -14.71 6.41 -25.04
N ASP A 76 -15.12 7.23 -26.01
CA ASP A 76 -16.52 7.43 -26.42
C ASP A 76 -17.50 7.63 -25.24
N GLY A 77 -17.09 8.44 -24.25
CA GLY A 77 -17.90 8.73 -23.06
C GLY A 77 -17.97 7.59 -22.03
N LYS A 78 -17.27 6.46 -22.27
CA LYS A 78 -17.12 5.38 -21.30
C LYS A 78 -15.76 5.46 -20.63
N ARG A 79 -15.74 5.27 -19.31
CA ARG A 79 -14.48 5.16 -18.58
C ARG A 79 -13.74 3.86 -18.91
N LYS A 80 -12.44 3.96 -19.10
CA LYS A 80 -11.50 2.85 -19.16
C LYS A 80 -10.50 2.99 -18.02
N ASN A 81 -10.39 1.97 -17.17
CA ASN A 81 -9.39 1.94 -16.11
C ASN A 81 -8.00 1.73 -16.70
N LEU A 82 -7.05 2.60 -16.36
CA LEU A 82 -5.64 2.50 -16.78
C LEU A 82 -4.77 1.79 -15.73
N LEU A 83 -5.30 1.54 -14.53
CA LEU A 83 -4.62 0.74 -13.53
C LEU A 83 -4.54 -0.73 -13.95
N ARG A 84 -3.34 -1.31 -13.87
CA ARG A 84 -3.08 -2.73 -14.09
C ARG A 84 -3.33 -3.57 -12.83
N THR A 85 -3.82 -3.00 -11.74
CA THR A 85 -4.13 -3.76 -10.52
C THR A 85 -5.47 -4.51 -10.65
N PRO A 86 -5.70 -5.61 -9.90
CA PRO A 86 -4.81 -6.25 -8.93
C PRO A 86 -3.78 -7.19 -9.58
N GLN A 87 -2.80 -7.63 -8.78
CA GLN A 87 -1.73 -8.51 -9.26
C GLN A 87 -2.23 -9.86 -9.81
N GLY A 88 -3.36 -10.36 -9.29
CA GLY A 88 -3.98 -11.59 -9.77
C GLY A 88 -4.80 -11.45 -11.06
N ASN A 89 -4.85 -10.27 -11.69
CA ASN A 89 -5.59 -10.09 -12.94
C ASN A 89 -4.98 -10.97 -14.06
N PRO A 90 -5.80 -11.67 -14.87
CA PRO A 90 -5.32 -12.40 -16.06
C PRO A 90 -4.43 -11.56 -16.98
N SER A 91 -4.69 -10.25 -17.11
CA SER A 91 -3.86 -9.33 -17.91
C SER A 91 -2.42 -9.21 -17.41
N ASN A 92 -2.16 -9.55 -16.15
CA ASN A 92 -0.81 -9.59 -15.55
C ASN A 92 -0.26 -11.02 -15.44
N LEU A 93 -0.85 -11.97 -16.19
CA LEU A 93 -0.50 -13.39 -16.14
C LEU A 93 -0.54 -13.95 -14.71
N PHE A 94 -1.58 -13.59 -13.95
CA PHE A 94 -1.75 -13.97 -12.54
C PHE A 94 -0.54 -13.61 -11.65
N GLY A 95 0.23 -12.59 -12.05
CA GLY A 95 1.35 -12.02 -11.31
C GLY A 95 2.74 -12.46 -11.75
N LEU A 96 2.83 -13.22 -12.86
CA LEU A 96 4.10 -13.45 -13.54
C LEU A 96 4.60 -12.16 -14.20
N GLU A 97 3.71 -11.37 -14.78
CA GLU A 97 4.04 -10.02 -15.23
C GLU A 97 4.31 -9.13 -14.00
N ARG A 98 5.32 -8.26 -14.11
CA ARG A 98 5.77 -7.37 -13.02
C ARG A 98 5.47 -5.89 -13.27
N THR A 99 4.84 -5.55 -14.40
CA THR A 99 4.57 -4.15 -14.81
C THR A 99 3.63 -3.42 -13.84
N GLN A 100 2.61 -4.09 -13.31
CA GLN A 100 1.72 -3.55 -12.28
C GLN A 100 2.45 -3.18 -10.97
N ARG A 101 3.59 -3.80 -10.64
CA ARG A 101 4.42 -3.38 -9.48
C ARG A 101 5.24 -2.13 -9.80
N ALA A 102 5.62 -1.93 -11.05
CA ALA A 102 6.29 -0.71 -11.50
C ALA A 102 5.30 0.48 -11.64
N GLN A 103 4.01 0.19 -11.87
CA GLN A 103 2.98 1.22 -12.05
C GLN A 103 2.72 2.06 -10.77
N GLY A 104 2.92 1.50 -9.57
CA GLY A 104 2.74 2.26 -8.33
C GLY A 104 3.66 3.50 -8.25
N PRO A 105 4.99 3.32 -8.36
CA PRO A 105 5.93 4.44 -8.46
C PRO A 105 5.66 5.38 -9.64
N GLU A 106 5.30 4.84 -10.81
CA GLU A 106 4.93 5.65 -11.99
C GLU A 106 3.79 6.63 -11.66
N ILE A 107 2.68 6.12 -11.12
CA ILE A 107 1.52 6.96 -10.77
C ILE A 107 1.89 7.97 -9.70
N ALA A 108 2.74 7.62 -8.72
CA ALA A 108 3.18 8.55 -7.69
C ALA A 108 3.97 9.74 -8.28
N TYR A 109 4.80 9.50 -9.30
CA TYR A 109 5.50 10.58 -10.01
C TYR A 109 4.52 11.51 -10.74
N VAL A 110 3.53 10.93 -11.42
CA VAL A 110 2.50 11.71 -12.12
C VAL A 110 1.64 12.49 -11.12
N GLU A 111 1.20 11.87 -10.02
CA GLU A 111 0.42 12.50 -8.96
C GLU A 111 1.16 13.70 -8.35
N ALA A 112 2.46 13.55 -8.08
CA ALA A 112 3.29 14.62 -7.51
C ALA A 112 3.45 15.82 -8.46
N ALA A 113 3.29 15.62 -9.77
CA ALA A 113 3.36 16.69 -10.77
C ALA A 113 2.00 17.39 -11.00
N VAL A 114 0.91 16.90 -10.40
CA VAL A 114 -0.42 17.52 -10.53
C VAL A 114 -0.47 18.80 -9.69
N ALA A 115 -0.46 19.95 -10.36
CA ALA A 115 -0.53 21.25 -9.70
C ALA A 115 -1.94 21.60 -9.20
N ASN A 116 -2.98 21.28 -9.99
CA ASN A 116 -4.35 21.70 -9.73
C ASN A 116 -5.27 20.50 -9.64
N TRP A 117 -5.83 20.28 -8.45
CA TRP A 117 -6.88 19.32 -8.21
C TRP A 117 -8.23 20.01 -8.19
N VAL A 118 -9.23 19.39 -8.83
CA VAL A 118 -10.62 19.80 -8.76
C VAL A 118 -11.31 18.94 -7.69
N GLU A 119 -11.94 19.59 -6.71
CA GLU A 119 -12.77 18.90 -5.73
C GLU A 119 -14.00 18.28 -6.45
N CYS A 120 -14.26 17.02 -6.18
CA CYS A 120 -15.47 16.36 -6.65
C CYS A 120 -15.99 15.44 -5.56
N SER A 121 -17.22 15.67 -5.08
CA SER A 121 -17.86 14.88 -4.02
C SER A 121 -18.95 13.98 -4.59
N GLY A 122 -18.58 13.06 -5.48
CA GLY A 122 -19.55 12.37 -6.33
C GLY A 122 -19.22 10.92 -6.69
N ILE A 123 -20.08 10.36 -7.54
CA ILE A 123 -19.78 9.13 -8.28
C ILE A 123 -18.77 9.45 -9.39
N LEU A 124 -17.91 8.49 -9.70
CA LEU A 124 -16.80 8.66 -10.64
C LEU A 124 -17.26 9.20 -12.01
N GLU A 125 -18.34 8.68 -12.58
CA GLU A 125 -18.82 9.11 -13.91
C GLU A 125 -19.15 10.61 -13.96
N ARG A 126 -19.77 11.14 -12.91
CA ARG A 126 -20.09 12.57 -12.82
C ARG A 126 -18.82 13.40 -12.68
N CYS A 127 -17.86 12.94 -11.88
CA CYS A 127 -16.58 13.63 -11.72
C CYS A 127 -15.79 13.67 -13.04
N LEU A 128 -15.75 12.56 -13.77
CA LEU A 128 -15.11 12.48 -15.08
C LEU A 128 -15.77 13.44 -16.09
N ALA A 129 -17.10 13.43 -16.17
CA ALA A 129 -17.84 14.29 -17.11
C ALA A 129 -17.65 15.78 -16.81
N GLU A 130 -17.58 16.19 -15.54
CA GLU A 130 -17.30 17.58 -15.17
C GLU A 130 -15.83 17.95 -15.42
N ALA A 131 -14.89 17.09 -15.04
CA ALA A 131 -13.46 17.33 -15.25
C ALA A 131 -13.11 17.42 -16.75
N ALA A 132 -13.77 16.64 -17.60
CA ALA A 132 -13.58 16.68 -19.05
C ALA A 132 -13.93 18.04 -19.69
N LYS A 133 -14.72 18.87 -19.02
CA LYS A 133 -15.04 20.24 -19.49
C LYS A 133 -13.88 21.22 -19.25
N THR A 134 -12.94 20.88 -18.37
CA THR A 134 -11.76 21.70 -18.08
C THR A 134 -10.57 21.28 -18.95
N PRO A 135 -9.70 22.22 -19.35
CA PRO A 135 -8.54 21.88 -20.16
C PRO A 135 -7.59 20.95 -19.40
N ALA A 136 -7.02 19.99 -20.12
CA ALA A 136 -6.05 19.05 -19.57
C ALA A 136 -4.75 19.75 -19.15
N ALA A 137 -4.27 19.46 -17.95
CA ALA A 137 -2.96 19.92 -17.49
C ALA A 137 -1.86 19.01 -18.06
N LYS A 138 -0.81 19.62 -18.62
CA LYS A 138 0.32 18.86 -19.16
C LYS A 138 1.19 18.31 -18.03
N VAL A 139 1.48 17.01 -18.08
CA VAL A 139 2.36 16.32 -17.14
C VAL A 139 3.28 15.37 -17.90
N GLU A 140 4.54 15.27 -17.50
CA GLU A 140 5.49 14.32 -18.08
C GLU A 140 5.58 13.04 -17.25
N ASN A 141 5.42 11.90 -17.91
CA ASN A 141 5.66 10.59 -17.31
C ASN A 141 7.14 10.19 -17.48
N ARG A 142 7.95 10.52 -16.47
CA ARG A 142 9.39 10.20 -16.43
C ARG A 142 9.70 8.81 -15.87
N SER A 143 8.68 7.97 -15.68
CA SER A 143 8.88 6.59 -15.23
C SER A 143 9.62 5.80 -16.31
N PRO A 144 10.56 4.90 -15.94
CA PRO A 144 11.14 3.93 -16.88
C PRO A 144 10.10 2.97 -17.49
N VAL A 145 8.97 2.82 -16.81
CA VAL A 145 7.82 2.03 -17.27
C VAL A 145 6.65 3.00 -17.42
N GLN A 146 6.35 3.40 -18.65
CA GLN A 146 5.28 4.33 -19.00
C GLN A 146 4.03 3.52 -19.41
N THR A 147 3.17 3.23 -18.45
CA THR A 147 1.88 2.57 -18.68
C THR A 147 0.72 3.54 -18.90
N VAL A 148 0.89 4.80 -18.50
CA VAL A 148 -0.11 5.87 -18.62
C VAL A 148 0.43 6.99 -19.51
N CYS A 149 -0.22 7.21 -20.66
CA CYS A 149 0.13 8.24 -21.63
C CYS A 149 -1.13 8.88 -22.26
N GLY A 150 -1.01 10.14 -22.66
CA GLY A 150 -2.03 10.94 -23.33
C GLY A 150 -3.15 11.44 -22.42
N ASP A 151 -4.27 11.78 -23.05
CA ASP A 151 -5.48 12.28 -22.40
C ASP A 151 -6.04 11.30 -21.37
N SER A 152 -6.09 11.73 -20.10
CA SER A 152 -6.39 10.86 -18.97
C SER A 152 -6.80 11.65 -17.72
N PHE A 153 -7.34 10.93 -16.73
CA PHE A 153 -7.85 11.49 -15.50
C PHE A 153 -7.27 10.74 -14.31
N ILE A 154 -6.67 11.48 -13.38
CA ILE A 154 -6.25 10.95 -12.09
C ILE A 154 -7.27 11.34 -11.02
N THR A 155 -7.61 10.40 -10.13
CA THR A 155 -8.57 10.63 -9.06
C THR A 155 -7.97 10.30 -7.70
N GLN A 156 -8.43 11.02 -6.67
CA GLN A 156 -8.35 10.60 -5.29
C GLN A 156 -9.72 10.09 -4.85
N GLU A 157 -9.76 8.90 -4.28
CA GLU A 157 -10.97 8.17 -3.95
C GLU A 157 -10.94 7.70 -2.49
N THR A 158 -12.07 7.75 -1.82
CA THR A 158 -12.29 7.11 -0.53
C THR A 158 -13.21 5.91 -0.69
N VAL A 159 -12.98 4.88 0.12
CA VAL A 159 -13.82 3.69 0.15
C VAL A 159 -14.75 3.75 1.34
N VAL A 160 -15.95 3.21 1.21
CA VAL A 160 -16.81 2.96 2.37
C VAL A 160 -16.05 2.07 3.37
N PRO A 161 -15.88 2.50 4.64
CA PRO A 161 -15.19 1.68 5.63
C PRO A 161 -15.92 0.36 5.84
N TRP A 162 -15.16 -0.72 6.04
CA TRP A 162 -15.71 -2.08 6.16
C TRP A 162 -16.72 -2.22 7.31
N SER A 163 -16.56 -1.41 8.37
CA SER A 163 -17.49 -1.35 9.50
C SER A 163 -18.93 -0.98 9.10
N TYR A 164 -19.12 -0.30 7.97
CA TYR A 164 -20.44 0.10 7.45
C TYR A 164 -20.99 -0.81 6.35
N ARG A 165 -20.36 -1.97 6.08
CA ARG A 165 -20.71 -2.86 4.94
C ARG A 165 -22.17 -3.33 4.93
N ASP A 166 -22.78 -3.44 6.11
CA ASP A 166 -24.16 -3.91 6.28
C ASP A 166 -25.17 -2.73 6.25
N LEU A 167 -24.69 -1.49 6.35
CA LEU A 167 -25.51 -0.28 6.44
C LEU A 167 -25.62 0.45 5.10
N VAL A 168 -24.56 0.41 4.30
CA VAL A 168 -24.52 1.06 2.98
C VAL A 168 -23.83 0.15 1.97
N LYS A 169 -24.18 0.30 0.70
CA LYS A 169 -23.49 -0.40 -0.38
C LYS A 169 -22.01 -0.02 -0.37
N TYR A 170 -21.14 -1.02 -0.41
CA TYR A 170 -19.71 -0.79 -0.59
C TYR A 170 -19.47 -0.10 -1.94
N ASP A 171 -18.95 1.12 -1.88
CA ASP A 171 -18.73 1.98 -3.05
C ASP A 171 -17.47 2.82 -2.86
N ARG A 172 -16.94 3.34 -3.97
CA ARG A 172 -15.85 4.31 -3.98
C ARG A 172 -16.40 5.68 -4.31
N ARG A 173 -16.01 6.67 -3.52
CA ARG A 173 -16.35 8.07 -3.77
C ARG A 173 -15.10 8.80 -4.19
N THR A 174 -15.14 9.38 -5.38
CA THR A 174 -14.13 10.35 -5.77
C THR A 174 -14.25 11.55 -4.84
N THR A 175 -13.13 12.08 -4.39
CA THR A 175 -13.01 13.31 -3.60
C THR A 175 -12.32 14.40 -4.40
N LYS A 176 -11.31 14.03 -5.21
CA LYS A 176 -10.62 14.94 -6.12
C LYS A 176 -10.35 14.29 -7.46
N ILE A 177 -10.26 15.11 -8.49
CA ILE A 177 -9.94 14.69 -9.85
C ILE A 177 -9.08 15.74 -10.54
N ALA A 178 -8.18 15.31 -11.41
CA ALA A 178 -7.46 16.18 -12.33
C ALA A 178 -7.48 15.58 -13.74
N HIS A 179 -7.71 16.45 -14.73
CA HIS A 179 -7.66 16.12 -16.15
C HIS A 179 -6.25 16.40 -16.67
N LEU A 180 -5.60 15.39 -17.26
CA LEU A 180 -4.18 15.40 -17.60
C LEU A 180 -3.94 15.02 -19.06
N ASP A 181 -2.98 15.70 -19.68
CA ASP A 181 -2.36 15.27 -20.93
C ASP A 181 -0.96 14.78 -20.60
N VAL A 182 -0.79 13.45 -20.54
CA VAL A 182 0.43 12.81 -20.04
C VAL A 182 1.40 12.54 -21.18
N ALA A 183 2.48 13.31 -21.24
CA ALA A 183 3.55 13.11 -22.23
C ALA A 183 4.45 11.93 -21.82
N CYS A 184 4.68 11.01 -22.76
CA CYS A 184 5.60 9.89 -22.62
C CYS A 184 6.76 10.07 -23.61
N PRO A 185 7.90 10.60 -23.16
CA PRO A 185 9.10 10.79 -23.99
C PRO A 185 9.79 9.47 -24.32
#